data_AF-A0AAP4PXK2-F1
#
_entry.id   AF-A0AAP4PXK2-F1
#
_cell.length_a   1.000
_cell.length_b   1.000
_cell.length_c   1.000
_cell.angle_alpha   90.00
_cell.angle_beta   90.00
_cell.angle_gamma   90.00
#
_symmetry.space_group_name_H-M   'P 1'
#
loop_
_entity.id
_entity.type
_entity.pdbx_description
1 polymer ?
#
loop_
_entity_poly.entity_id
_entity_poly.type
_entity_poly.pdbx_seq_one_letter_code
_entity_poly.pdbx_strand_id
1 'polypeptide(L)'
;MKTVKEIVKDKNYTAIDLGNLDELMEYSLIHKINKQKIEGKVFIKDATDATGTEISFNSLAPKAEQPYFHIHVETHALGHTNA
;
A
#
# COMPACT_ATOMS: atom_id res chain seq x y z
N MET A 1 -16.24 7.95 5.62
CA MET A 1 -14.87 7.51 5.29
C MET A 1 -14.07 8.74 4.96
N LYS A 2 -12.98 8.96 5.68
CA LYS A 2 -12.04 10.03 5.35
C LYS A 2 -11.44 9.77 3.97
N THR A 3 -11.16 10.84 3.22
CA THR A 3 -10.54 10.77 1.89
C THR A 3 -9.14 11.37 1.94
N VAL A 4 -8.27 10.92 1.04
CA VAL A 4 -6.93 11.52 0.88
C VAL A 4 -7.10 12.89 0.24
N LYS A 5 -6.44 13.90 0.79
CA LYS A 5 -6.49 15.26 0.24
C LYS A 5 -5.25 15.52 -0.59
N GLU A 6 -5.41 15.87 -1.86
CA GLU A 6 -4.32 16.41 -2.66
C GLU A 6 -4.01 17.84 -2.21
N ILE A 7 -2.74 18.12 -1.94
CA ILE A 7 -2.25 19.48 -1.63
C ILE A 7 -1.78 20.15 -2.91
N VAL A 8 -0.93 19.46 -3.67
CA VAL A 8 -0.36 19.95 -4.92
C VAL A 8 -0.01 18.80 -5.85
N LYS A 9 -0.17 19.05 -7.14
CA LYS A 9 0.22 18.14 -8.21
C LYS A 9 0.98 18.91 -9.27
N ASP A 10 2.18 18.44 -9.57
CA ASP A 10 3.06 19.00 -10.59
C ASP A 10 3.60 17.86 -11.47
N LYS A 11 4.33 18.20 -12.52
CA LYS A 11 4.90 17.28 -13.50
C LYS A 11 5.74 16.15 -12.87
N ASN A 12 6.44 16.46 -11.77
CA ASN A 12 7.44 15.55 -11.20
C ASN A 12 7.11 15.09 -9.77
N TYR A 13 6.06 15.62 -9.15
CA TYR A 13 5.69 15.25 -7.79
C TYR A 13 4.22 15.50 -7.49
N THR A 14 3.70 14.74 -6.54
CA THR A 14 2.37 14.92 -5.96
C THR A 14 2.52 14.95 -4.45
N ALA A 15 1.96 15.96 -3.79
CA ALA A 15 1.91 16.01 -2.34
C ALA A 15 0.48 15.80 -1.86
N ILE A 16 0.32 14.91 -0.90
CA ILE A 16 -0.96 14.54 -0.31
C ILE A 16 -0.93 14.72 1.20
N ASP A 17 -2.10 14.94 1.78
CA ASP A 17 -2.34 15.06 3.21
C ASP A 17 -3.30 13.96 3.68
N LEU A 18 -2.86 13.21 4.70
CA LEU A 18 -3.65 12.17 5.39
C LEU A 18 -4.22 12.68 6.73
N GLY A 19 -3.86 13.89 7.15
CA GLY A 19 -4.11 14.42 8.48
C GLY A 19 -3.28 13.73 9.56
N ASN A 20 -3.78 13.74 10.80
CA ASN A 20 -3.11 13.05 11.90
C ASN A 20 -3.21 11.52 11.72
N LEU A 21 -2.12 10.80 11.97
CA LEU A 21 -2.09 9.34 11.94
C LEU A 21 -2.95 8.70 13.02
N ASP A 22 -3.23 9.41 14.13
CA ASP A 22 -4.18 8.95 15.15
C ASP A 22 -5.62 8.80 14.59
N GLU A 23 -5.92 9.51 13.48
CA GLU A 23 -7.21 9.45 12.77
C GLU A 23 -7.21 8.38 11.66
N LEU A 24 -6.16 7.55 11.55
CA LEU A 24 -6.04 6.55 10.48
C LEU A 24 -7.25 5.59 10.45
N MET A 25 -7.85 5.31 11.61
CA MET A 25 -9.06 4.49 11.76
C MET A 25 -10.30 5.04 11.02
N GLU A 26 -10.32 6.33 10.67
CA GLU A 26 -11.41 6.95 9.89
C GLU A 26 -11.35 6.62 8.40
N TYR A 27 -10.21 6.11 7.93
CA TYR A 27 -10.05 5.53 6.61
C TYR A 27 -10.58 4.10 6.58
N SER A 28 -11.05 3.68 5.42
CA SER A 28 -11.44 2.29 5.22
C SER A 28 -11.14 1.84 3.79
N LEU A 29 -10.79 0.58 3.66
CA LEU A 29 -10.65 -0.09 2.38
C LEU A 29 -11.79 -1.08 2.21
N ILE A 30 -12.51 -1.01 1.09
CA ILE A 30 -13.41 -2.08 0.68
C ILE A 30 -12.61 -3.03 -0.21
N HIS A 31 -12.37 -4.25 0.30
CA HIS A 31 -11.59 -5.24 -0.44
C HIS A 31 -12.33 -5.67 -1.71
N LYS A 32 -11.66 -5.58 -2.87
CA LYS A 32 -12.31 -5.65 -4.19
C LYS A 32 -13.03 -6.98 -4.45
N ILE A 33 -12.50 -8.09 -3.93
CA ILE A 33 -13.01 -9.46 -4.17
C ILE A 33 -14.13 -9.81 -3.18
N ASN A 34 -13.79 -9.97 -1.90
CA ASN A 34 -14.73 -10.38 -0.85
C ASN A 34 -15.64 -9.27 -0.29
N LYS A 35 -15.51 -8.01 -0.76
CA LYS A 35 -16.29 -6.83 -0.33
C LYS A 35 -16.23 -6.50 1.18
N GLN A 36 -15.27 -7.07 1.90
CA GLN A 36 -15.10 -6.77 3.32
C GLN A 36 -14.58 -5.34 3.51
N LYS A 37 -15.14 -4.64 4.49
CA LYS A 37 -14.64 -3.34 4.95
C LYS A 37 -13.49 -3.58 5.92
N ILE A 38 -12.33 -3.01 5.62
CA ILE A 38 -11.14 -3.00 6.47
C ILE A 38 -10.95 -1.58 6.96
N GLU A 39 -11.10 -1.37 8.27
CA GLU A 39 -10.92 -0.06 8.90
C GLU A 39 -9.44 0.21 9.16
N GLY A 40 -9.05 1.48 9.18
CA GLY A 40 -7.66 1.84 9.44
C GLY A 40 -6.71 1.57 8.30
N LYS A 41 -7.19 1.34 7.07
CA LYS A 41 -6.36 1.06 5.90
C LYS A 41 -6.67 2.01 4.73
N VAL A 42 -5.62 2.59 4.16
CA VAL A 42 -5.70 3.46 2.97
C VAL A 42 -4.53 3.18 2.03
N PHE A 43 -4.82 3.12 0.73
CA PHE A 43 -3.81 3.08 -0.33
C PHE A 43 -3.67 4.47 -0.95
N ILE A 44 -2.44 4.90 -1.20
CA ILE A 44 -2.17 6.23 -1.75
C ILE A 44 -1.79 6.22 -3.23
N LYS A 45 -1.68 5.05 -3.85
CA LYS A 45 -1.24 4.88 -5.24
C LYS A 45 -2.00 5.80 -6.22
N ASP A 46 -3.34 5.77 -6.14
CA ASP A 46 -4.20 6.54 -7.05
C ASP A 46 -4.17 8.05 -6.72
N ALA A 47 -3.93 8.41 -5.45
CA ALA A 47 -3.81 9.81 -5.04
C ALA A 47 -2.45 10.43 -5.45
N THR A 48 -1.43 9.61 -5.68
CA THR A 48 -0.07 10.08 -6.05
C THR A 48 0.32 9.76 -7.49
N ASP A 49 -0.56 9.15 -8.29
CA ASP A 49 -0.25 8.60 -9.61
C ASP A 49 0.98 7.65 -9.62
N ALA A 50 1.19 6.90 -8.53
CA ALA A 50 2.35 6.02 -8.45
C ALA A 50 2.19 4.84 -9.42
N THR A 51 3.22 4.62 -10.25
CA THR A 51 3.26 3.55 -11.26
C THR A 51 4.23 2.42 -10.89
N GLY A 52 5.31 2.73 -10.18
CA GLY A 52 6.34 1.76 -9.79
C GLY A 52 6.25 1.28 -8.33
N THR A 53 5.31 1.81 -7.55
CA THR A 53 5.18 1.47 -6.13
C THR A 53 3.71 1.55 -5.70
N GLU A 54 3.35 0.70 -4.76
CA GLU A 54 2.10 0.80 -4.03
C GLU A 54 2.42 1.00 -2.54
N ILE A 55 1.86 2.05 -1.96
CA ILE A 55 2.07 2.39 -0.54
C ILE A 55 0.71 2.36 0.15
N SER A 56 0.66 1.70 1.30
CA SER A 56 -0.50 1.70 2.18
C SER A 56 -0.12 2.06 3.60
N PHE A 57 -0.99 2.81 4.25
CA PHE A 57 -0.96 2.99 5.70
C PHE A 57 -2.02 2.09 6.31
N ASN A 58 -1.64 1.35 7.36
CA ASN A 58 -2.53 0.44 8.07
C ASN A 58 -2.34 0.56 9.59
N SER A 59 -3.46 0.63 10.31
CA SER A 59 -3.49 0.47 11.76
C SER A 59 -3.56 -1.02 12.10
N LEU A 60 -2.71 -1.47 13.03
CA LEU A 60 -2.71 -2.84 13.55
C LEU A 60 -3.00 -2.79 15.03
N ALA A 61 -3.93 -3.62 15.47
CA ALA A 61 -4.16 -3.81 16.90
C ALA A 61 -2.92 -4.43 17.57
N PRO A 62 -2.74 -4.24 18.88
CA PRO A 62 -1.70 -4.95 19.62
C PRO A 62 -1.79 -6.46 19.37
N LYS A 63 -0.63 -7.09 19.10
CA LYS A 63 -0.50 -8.53 18.77
C LYS A 63 -1.13 -8.94 17.43
N ALA A 64 -1.53 -8.01 16.57
CA ALA A 64 -1.89 -8.28 15.19
C ALA A 64 -0.67 -8.11 14.27
N GLU A 65 -0.59 -8.90 13.22
CA GLU A 65 0.43 -8.79 12.18
C GLU A 65 -0.22 -8.72 10.79
N GLN A 66 0.45 -8.07 9.85
CA GLN A 66 0.11 -8.15 8.43
C GLN A 66 0.98 -9.24 7.80
N PRO A 67 0.42 -10.40 7.40
CA PRO A 67 1.20 -11.43 6.75
C PRO A 67 1.71 -10.92 5.39
N TYR A 68 3.02 -10.91 5.20
CA TYR A 68 3.65 -10.55 3.93
C TYR A 68 3.87 -11.82 3.10
N PHE A 69 2.95 -12.08 2.17
CA PHE A 69 3.16 -13.12 1.17
C PHE A 69 4.13 -12.62 0.12
N HIS A 70 5.31 -13.21 0.05
CA HIS A 70 6.27 -12.98 -1.03
C HIS A 70 6.70 -14.33 -1.60
N ILE A 71 6.89 -14.35 -2.92
CA ILE A 71 7.37 -15.53 -3.64
C ILE A 71 8.85 -15.29 -3.91
N HIS A 72 9.71 -16.15 -3.38
CA HIS A 72 11.10 -16.19 -3.80
C HIS A 72 11.16 -16.81 -5.19
N VAL A 73 11.48 -15.99 -6.19
CA VAL A 73 11.75 -16.50 -7.55
C VAL A 73 13.21 -16.93 -7.59
N GLU A 74 13.47 -18.24 -7.52
CA GLU A 74 14.79 -18.76 -7.82
C GLU A 74 15.12 -18.46 -9.29
N THR A 75 16.13 -17.62 -9.51
CA THR A 75 16.63 -17.37 -10.86
C THR A 75 17.71 -18.41 -11.13
N HIS A 76 17.37 -19.50 -11.84
CA HIS A 76 18.36 -20.48 -12.29
C HIS A 76 19.21 -19.83 -13.39
N ALA A 77 20.43 -19.40 -13.05
CA ALA A 77 21.42 -19.04 -14.05
C ALA A 77 21.82 -20.32 -14.80
N LEU A 78 21.38 -20.44 -16.05
CA LEU A 78 21.90 -21.43 -16.98
C LEU A 78 23.38 -21.13 -17.24
N GLY A 79 24.25 -21.82 -16.51
CA GLY A 79 25.67 -21.78 -16.78
C GLY A 79 26.45 -22.38 -15.63
N HIS A 80 26.70 -23.68 -15.68
CA HIS A 80 28.05 -24.24 -15.52
C HIS A 80 28.06 -25.63 -16.17
N THR A 81 28.96 -25.75 -17.15
CA THR A 81 29.36 -26.95 -17.88
C THR A 81 29.72 -28.08 -16.92
N ASN A 82 29.15 -29.27 -17.10
CA ASN A 82 29.65 -30.48 -16.47
C ASN A 82 30.93 -30.95 -17.17
N ALA A 83 31.89 -31.34 -16.33
CA ALA A 83 33.19 -31.91 -16.64
C ALA A 83 33.13 -33.22 -17.42
#